data_AF-A0A968U061-F1
#
_entry.id   AF-A0A968U061-F1
#
_cell.length_a   1.000
_cell.length_b   1.000
_cell.length_c   1.000
_cell.angle_alpha   90.00
_cell.angle_beta   90.00
_cell.angle_gamma   90.00
#
_symmetry.space_group_name_H-M   'P 1'
#
loop_
_entity.id
_entity.type
_entity.pdbx_description
1 polymer ?
#
loop_
_entity_poly.entity_id
_entity_poly.type
_entity_poly.pdbx_seq_one_letter_code
_entity_poly.pdbx_strand_id
1 'polypeptide(L)'
;PATIYGHICSAVGDWIDPASVRFAYHFTAETTFTDLEHIHAGGDLGPITAKRQRELAAAGYPDATVYGESTVTPFKRELLFRPRLTLYLDRIDLVDAFRSPHYAVVLGRSQDLCSYPPGGIAVIDLEQRYDVYYAHTLLPIAMGRAWVGVLR
;
A
#
# COMPACT_ATOMS: atom_id res chain seq x y z
N PRO A 1 -6.83 5.13 11.04
CA PRO A 1 -6.34 3.87 10.45
C PRO A 1 -4.94 4.04 9.86
N ALA A 2 -4.03 3.06 10.04
CA ALA A 2 -2.62 3.20 9.69
C ALA A 2 -2.38 3.48 8.19
N THR A 3 -3.10 2.80 7.30
CA THR A 3 -2.96 2.97 5.84
C THR A 3 -3.32 4.38 5.37
N ILE A 4 -4.43 4.95 5.87
CA ILE A 4 -4.88 6.30 5.48
C ILE A 4 -3.90 7.35 6.01
N TYR A 5 -3.48 7.22 7.26
CA TYR A 5 -2.49 8.13 7.84
C TYR A 5 -1.16 8.07 7.09
N GLY A 6 -0.69 6.86 6.74
CA GLY A 6 0.50 6.65 5.92
C GLY A 6 0.39 7.30 4.54
N HIS A 7 -0.77 7.19 3.88
CA HIS A 7 -1.03 7.85 2.59
C HIS A 7 -0.99 9.38 2.70
N ILE A 8 -1.55 9.95 3.78
CA ILE A 8 -1.50 11.41 4.01
C ILE A 8 -0.05 11.85 4.24
N CYS A 9 0.69 11.16 5.12
CA CYS A 9 2.09 11.48 5.39
C CYS A 9 2.98 11.30 4.16
N SER A 10 2.68 10.31 3.29
CA SER A 10 3.46 10.10 2.06
C SER A 10 3.24 11.21 1.04
N ALA A 11 2.03 11.77 0.97
CA ALA A 11 1.76 12.94 0.14
C ALA A 11 2.49 14.18 0.68
N VAL A 12 2.41 14.40 2.00
CA VAL A 12 3.06 15.54 2.68
C VAL A 12 4.59 15.47 2.67
N GLY A 13 5.15 14.26 2.76
CA GLY A 13 6.60 14.05 2.87
C GLY A 13 7.14 14.05 4.30
N ASP A 14 6.27 14.24 5.31
CA ASP A 14 6.63 14.32 6.72
C ASP A 14 5.54 13.72 7.62
N TRP A 15 5.87 13.51 8.89
CA TRP A 15 4.94 13.10 9.93
C TRP A 15 4.16 14.31 10.43
N ILE A 16 2.82 14.23 10.36
CA ILE A 16 1.93 15.26 10.92
C ILE A 16 1.28 14.72 12.18
N ASP A 17 0.96 15.60 13.15
CA ASP A 17 0.25 15.15 14.36
C ASP A 17 -1.07 14.45 13.97
N PRO A 18 -1.27 13.15 14.29
CA PRO A 18 -2.50 12.44 13.96
C PRO A 18 -3.75 13.07 14.56
N ALA A 19 -3.63 13.80 15.69
CA ALA A 19 -4.76 14.51 16.30
C ALA A 19 -5.14 15.79 15.53
N SER A 20 -4.24 16.30 14.68
CA SER A 20 -4.45 17.50 13.86
C SER A 20 -5.20 17.24 12.55
N VAL A 21 -5.53 15.97 12.27
CA VAL A 21 -6.19 15.57 11.03
C VAL A 21 -7.41 14.72 11.33
N ARG A 22 -8.49 15.07 10.65
CA ARG A 22 -9.79 14.44 10.74
C ARG A 22 -10.18 14.06 9.32
N PHE A 23 -10.58 12.80 9.12
CA PHE A 23 -10.81 12.29 7.77
C PHE A 23 -11.98 11.34 7.68
N ALA A 24 -12.71 11.42 6.58
CA ALA A 24 -13.65 10.39 6.18
C ALA A 24 -13.20 9.77 4.87
N TYR A 25 -13.63 8.55 4.61
CA TYR A 25 -13.43 8.00 3.28
C TYR A 25 -14.61 7.16 2.83
N HIS A 26 -14.70 7.02 1.51
CA HIS A 26 -15.52 6.06 0.84
C HIS A 26 -14.62 5.12 0.04
N PHE A 27 -14.74 3.81 0.26
CA PHE A 27 -13.87 2.82 -0.37
C PHE A 27 -14.69 1.74 -1.09
N THR A 28 -14.32 1.46 -2.33
CA THR A 28 -14.90 0.38 -3.13
C THR A 28 -13.80 -0.44 -3.81
N ALA A 29 -14.12 -1.69 -4.13
CA ALA A 29 -13.33 -2.55 -5.01
C ALA A 29 -14.31 -3.44 -5.78
N GLU A 30 -13.95 -3.86 -6.99
CA GLU A 30 -14.82 -4.70 -7.81
C GLU A 30 -14.82 -6.16 -7.34
N THR A 31 -13.66 -6.66 -6.95
CA THR A 31 -13.49 -8.03 -6.44
C THR A 31 -12.18 -8.17 -5.67
N THR A 32 -11.95 -9.35 -5.09
CA THR A 32 -10.68 -9.76 -4.51
C THR A 32 -10.08 -10.91 -5.32
N PHE A 33 -8.75 -11.02 -5.32
CA PHE A 33 -8.05 -12.17 -5.90
C PHE A 33 -6.82 -12.51 -5.08
N THR A 34 -6.33 -13.75 -5.23
CA THR A 34 -5.12 -14.21 -4.55
C THR A 34 -3.96 -14.25 -5.54
N ASP A 35 -2.89 -13.56 -5.21
CA ASP A 35 -1.61 -13.68 -5.89
C ASP A 35 -0.66 -14.59 -5.11
N LEU A 36 0.11 -15.41 -5.84
CA LEU A 36 1.09 -16.32 -5.27
C LEU A 36 2.48 -15.72 -5.48
N GLU A 37 3.03 -15.15 -4.41
CA GLU A 37 4.36 -14.53 -4.43
C GLU A 37 5.41 -15.49 -3.87
N HIS A 38 6.66 -15.33 -4.30
CA HIS A 38 7.81 -16.06 -3.79
C HIS A 38 8.88 -15.07 -3.33
N ILE A 39 9.37 -15.21 -2.10
CA ILE A 39 10.58 -14.53 -1.65
C ILE A 39 11.75 -15.48 -1.84
N HIS A 40 12.77 -15.01 -2.57
CA HIS A 40 14.06 -15.68 -2.71
C HIS A 40 15.02 -15.08 -1.68
N ALA A 41 15.05 -15.66 -0.48
CA ALA A 41 15.99 -15.25 0.55
C ALA A 41 17.32 -15.98 0.33
N GLY A 42 18.37 -15.22 0.01
CA GLY A 42 19.73 -15.77 -0.07
C GLY A 42 20.20 -16.22 1.31
N GLY A 43 20.72 -17.44 1.40
CA GLY A 43 21.43 -17.94 2.57
C GLY A 43 22.89 -17.49 2.60
N ASP A 44 23.66 -18.06 3.53
CA ASP A 44 25.07 -17.75 3.70
C ASP A 44 25.87 -18.00 2.41
N LEU A 45 26.64 -17.00 2.02
CA LEU A 45 27.58 -17.10 0.92
C LEU A 45 28.84 -17.82 1.39
N GLY A 46 29.11 -18.99 0.81
CA GLY A 46 30.27 -19.81 1.13
C GLY A 46 31.27 -19.89 -0.03
N PRO A 47 32.55 -20.17 0.28
CA PRO A 47 33.53 -20.50 -0.75
C PRO A 47 33.10 -21.78 -1.48
N ILE A 48 33.28 -21.81 -2.79
CA ILE A 48 32.90 -22.95 -3.62
C ILE A 48 33.90 -24.09 -3.42
N THR A 49 33.39 -25.29 -3.16
CA THR A 49 34.23 -26.50 -3.12
C THR A 49 34.71 -26.89 -4.53
N ALA A 50 35.88 -27.52 -4.66
CA ALA A 50 36.39 -27.95 -5.96
C ALA A 50 35.42 -28.86 -6.75
N LYS A 51 34.59 -29.65 -6.06
CA LYS A 51 33.51 -30.43 -6.68
C LYS A 51 32.45 -29.51 -7.29
N ARG A 52 31.96 -28.55 -6.51
CA ARG A 52 30.94 -27.60 -6.94
C ARG A 52 31.44 -26.68 -8.06
N GLN A 53 32.73 -26.34 -8.07
CA GLN A 53 33.36 -25.59 -9.17
C GLN A 53 33.22 -26.33 -10.51
N ARG A 54 33.46 -27.65 -10.51
CA ARG A 54 33.34 -28.47 -11.73
C ARG A 54 31.90 -28.58 -12.21
N GLU A 55 30.95 -28.74 -11.28
CA GLU A 55 29.52 -28.75 -11.59
C GLU A 55 29.06 -27.42 -12.20
N LEU A 56 29.48 -26.30 -11.61
CA LEU A 56 29.16 -24.96 -12.10
C LEU A 56 29.82 -24.67 -13.45
N ALA A 57 31.08 -25.05 -13.64
CA ALA A 57 31.77 -24.95 -14.93
C ALA A 57 31.05 -25.76 -16.02
N ALA A 58 30.60 -26.98 -15.72
CA ALA A 58 29.82 -27.81 -16.65
C ALA A 58 28.43 -27.20 -16.95
N ALA A 59 27.85 -26.46 -16.00
CA ALA A 59 26.60 -25.72 -16.17
C ALA A 59 26.78 -24.35 -16.85
N GLY A 60 28.00 -23.99 -17.27
CA GLY A 60 28.29 -22.73 -17.98
C GLY A 60 28.74 -21.56 -17.09
N TYR A 61 29.09 -21.83 -15.84
CA TYR A 61 29.54 -20.83 -14.85
C TYR A 61 30.98 -21.13 -14.36
N PRO A 62 32.00 -21.09 -15.23
CA PRO A 62 33.37 -21.50 -14.88
C PRO A 62 34.07 -20.54 -13.90
N ASP A 63 33.65 -19.27 -13.88
CA ASP A 63 34.26 -18.20 -13.08
C ASP A 63 33.52 -17.93 -11.77
N ALA A 64 32.53 -18.75 -11.41
CA ALA A 64 31.87 -18.63 -10.12
C ALA A 64 32.90 -18.85 -9.01
N THR A 65 32.97 -17.94 -8.03
CA THR A 65 33.87 -18.05 -6.87
C THR A 65 33.13 -18.18 -5.54
N VAL A 66 31.83 -17.90 -5.54
CA VAL A 66 30.96 -17.93 -4.36
C VAL A 66 29.66 -18.67 -4.70
N TYR A 67 29.17 -19.49 -3.76
CA TYR A 67 27.89 -20.17 -3.87
C TYR A 67 27.08 -19.92 -2.61
N GLY A 68 25.80 -19.60 -2.80
CA GLY A 68 24.83 -19.48 -1.72
C GLY A 68 23.62 -20.34 -2.04
N GLU A 69 23.09 -21.02 -1.02
CA GLU A 69 21.80 -21.68 -1.13
C GLU A 69 20.70 -20.64 -0.89
N SER A 70 19.78 -20.51 -1.84
CA SER A 70 18.60 -19.66 -1.65
C SER A 70 17.44 -20.50 -1.14
N THR A 71 16.78 -20.03 -0.09
CA THR A 71 15.49 -20.58 0.33
C THR A 71 14.38 -19.84 -0.41
N VAL A 72 13.50 -20.59 -1.07
CA VAL A 72 12.30 -20.03 -1.71
C VAL A 72 11.13 -20.20 -0.75
N THR A 73 10.54 -19.09 -0.32
CA THR A 73 9.35 -19.10 0.53
C THR A 73 8.14 -18.62 -0.26
N PRO A 74 7.23 -19.53 -0.69
CA PRO A 74 5.97 -19.14 -1.31
C PRO A 74 5.00 -18.61 -0.26
N PHE A 75 4.20 -17.62 -0.63
CA PHE A 75 3.11 -17.13 0.21
C PHE A 75 1.98 -16.55 -0.64
N LYS A 76 0.78 -16.57 -0.08
CA LYS A 76 -0.42 -16.07 -0.73
C LYS A 76 -0.72 -14.66 -0.25
N ARG A 77 -1.10 -13.77 -1.16
CA ARG A 77 -1.54 -12.41 -0.86
C ARG A 77 -2.90 -12.14 -1.47
N GLU A 78 -3.81 -11.58 -0.67
CA GLU A 78 -5.07 -11.08 -1.18
C GLU A 78 -4.90 -9.66 -1.73
N LEU A 79 -5.34 -9.45 -2.96
CA LEU A 79 -5.32 -8.19 -3.69
C LEU A 79 -6.75 -7.75 -4.00
N LEU A 80 -6.94 -6.43 -4.07
CA LEU A 80 -8.20 -5.83 -4.49
C LEU A 80 -8.11 -5.45 -5.97
N PHE A 81 -9.10 -5.84 -6.75
CA PHE A 81 -9.18 -5.44 -8.16
C PHE A 81 -9.95 -4.13 -8.30
N ARG A 82 -9.33 -3.17 -8.99
CA ARG A 82 -9.84 -1.80 -9.21
C ARG A 82 -10.31 -1.11 -7.92
N PRO A 83 -9.46 -1.01 -6.88
CA PRO A 83 -9.82 -0.29 -5.68
C PRO A 83 -9.99 1.21 -5.99
N ARG A 84 -11.01 1.83 -5.41
CA ARG A 84 -11.24 3.28 -5.46
C ARG A 84 -11.46 3.82 -4.06
N LEU A 85 -10.66 4.83 -3.71
CA LEU A 85 -10.76 5.56 -2.45
C LEU A 85 -11.14 7.02 -2.77
N THR A 86 -12.23 7.50 -2.17
CA THR A 86 -12.47 8.94 -2.01
C THR A 86 -12.12 9.30 -0.58
N LEU A 87 -11.14 10.19 -0.40
CA LEU A 87 -10.67 10.64 0.91
C LEU A 87 -11.10 12.10 1.13
N TYR A 88 -11.81 12.34 2.23
CA TYR A 88 -12.17 13.66 2.70
C TYR A 88 -11.26 14.03 3.87
N LEU A 89 -10.65 15.20 3.82
CA LEU A 89 -9.79 15.75 4.86
C LEU A 89 -10.32 17.11 5.28
N ASP A 90 -10.25 17.42 6.57
CA ASP A 90 -10.58 18.75 7.08
C ASP A 90 -9.41 19.75 7.03
N ARG A 91 -8.23 19.28 6.60
CA ARG A 91 -7.01 20.06 6.44
C ARG A 91 -6.82 20.53 4.99
N ILE A 92 -7.52 21.61 4.65
CA ILE A 92 -7.51 22.21 3.30
C ILE A 92 -6.11 22.69 2.91
N ASP A 93 -5.29 23.08 3.89
CA ASP A 93 -3.90 23.51 3.69
C ASP A 93 -3.00 22.42 3.10
N LEU A 94 -3.41 21.14 3.15
CA LEU A 94 -2.65 20.04 2.55
C LEU A 94 -2.88 19.88 1.04
N VAL A 95 -3.75 20.67 0.41
CA VAL A 95 -4.17 20.45 -0.99
C VAL A 95 -3.00 20.37 -1.96
N ASP A 96 -1.96 21.19 -1.75
CA ASP A 96 -0.81 21.23 -2.65
C ASP A 96 0.10 20.01 -2.48
N ALA A 97 0.16 19.43 -1.28
CA ALA A 97 0.83 18.15 -1.05
C ALA A 97 0.13 17.01 -1.81
N PHE A 98 -1.20 17.03 -1.93
CA PHE A 98 -1.91 16.04 -2.75
C PHE A 98 -1.73 16.28 -4.26
N ARG A 99 -1.58 17.53 -4.68
CA ARG A 99 -1.32 17.87 -6.10
C ARG A 99 0.10 17.54 -6.53
N SER A 100 1.06 17.64 -5.62
CA SER A 100 2.47 17.34 -5.83
C SER A 100 2.99 16.48 -4.67
N PRO A 101 2.61 15.19 -4.62
CA PRO A 101 2.97 14.31 -3.52
C PRO A 101 4.48 14.09 -3.47
N HIS A 102 5.04 14.18 -2.27
CA HIS A 102 6.48 14.03 -2.06
C HIS A 102 6.97 12.61 -2.35
N TYR A 103 6.17 11.60 -2.00
CA TYR A 103 6.45 10.20 -2.28
C TYR A 103 5.42 9.60 -3.25
N ALA A 104 5.80 8.46 -3.86
CA ALA A 104 4.90 7.70 -4.71
C ALA A 104 3.61 7.34 -3.97
N VAL A 105 2.47 7.57 -4.63
CA VAL A 105 1.16 7.36 -4.03
C VAL A 105 0.73 5.91 -4.19
N VAL A 106 0.36 5.29 -3.06
CA VAL A 106 -0.05 3.88 -2.99
C VAL A 106 -1.34 3.70 -2.22
N LEU A 107 -2.05 2.61 -2.50
CA LEU A 107 -3.21 2.13 -1.74
C LEU A 107 -2.90 0.77 -1.13
N GLY A 108 -2.19 0.78 -0.01
CA GLY A 108 -1.77 -0.45 0.68
C GLY A 108 -0.28 -0.64 0.59
N ARG A 109 0.19 -1.54 -0.28
CA ARG A 109 1.62 -1.89 -0.40
C ARG A 109 2.32 -1.00 -1.41
N SER A 110 3.64 -0.99 -1.38
CA SER A 110 4.47 -0.28 -2.37
C SER A 110 4.22 -0.69 -3.83
N GLN A 111 3.76 -1.92 -4.06
CA GLN A 111 3.39 -2.44 -5.38
C GLN A 111 1.99 -2.00 -5.86
N ASP A 112 1.12 -1.56 -4.94
CA ASP A 112 -0.26 -1.16 -5.22
C ASP A 112 -0.31 0.35 -5.55
N LEU A 113 0.36 0.75 -6.65
CA LEU A 113 0.42 2.14 -7.11
C LEU A 113 -0.98 2.68 -7.41
N CYS A 114 -1.20 3.94 -7.08
CA CYS A 114 -2.41 4.66 -7.48
C CYS A 114 -2.09 6.08 -7.95
N SER A 115 -3.10 6.74 -8.50
CA SER A 115 -3.02 8.10 -8.97
C SER A 115 -4.26 8.88 -8.56
N TYR A 116 -4.10 10.17 -8.26
CA TYR A 116 -5.23 11.07 -8.21
C TYR A 116 -5.69 11.34 -9.65
N PRO A 117 -6.96 11.04 -10.01
CA PRO A 117 -7.44 11.30 -11.37
C PRO A 117 -7.45 12.82 -11.65
N PRO A 118 -7.46 13.25 -12.91
CA PRO A 118 -7.70 14.65 -13.25
C PRO A 118 -8.98 15.17 -12.58
N GLY A 119 -8.88 16.28 -11.84
CA GLY A 119 -9.99 16.81 -11.04
C GLY A 119 -10.32 16.00 -9.76
N GLY A 120 -9.52 14.99 -9.42
CA GLY A 120 -9.70 14.15 -8.24
C GLY A 120 -9.30 14.81 -6.91
N ILE A 121 -8.72 16.01 -6.96
CA ILE A 121 -8.37 16.81 -5.80
C ILE A 121 -9.13 18.13 -5.90
N ALA A 122 -10.03 18.34 -4.95
CA ALA A 122 -10.86 19.53 -4.89
C ALA A 122 -11.14 19.92 -3.44
N VAL A 123 -11.24 21.22 -3.20
CA VAL A 123 -11.86 21.76 -1.99
C VAL A 123 -13.36 21.83 -2.28
N ILE A 124 -14.16 21.25 -1.38
CA ILE A 124 -15.61 21.18 -1.53
C ILE A 124 -16.28 21.63 -0.23
N ASP A 125 -17.45 22.22 -0.36
CA ASP A 125 -18.34 22.47 0.77
C ASP A 125 -19.25 21.26 0.97
N LEU A 126 -19.34 20.77 2.21
CA LEU A 126 -20.20 19.66 2.56
C LEU A 126 -21.51 20.17 3.15
N GLU A 127 -22.64 19.67 2.63
CA GLU A 127 -23.96 19.94 3.19
C GLU A 127 -24.33 18.86 4.21
N GLN A 128 -24.77 19.29 5.40
CA GLN A 128 -25.32 18.36 6.38
C GLN A 128 -26.69 17.84 5.91
N ARG A 129 -26.85 16.51 5.90
CA ARG A 129 -28.09 15.82 5.55
C ARG A 129 -28.47 14.84 6.66
N TYR A 130 -29.76 14.78 6.98
CA TYR A 130 -30.30 13.93 8.04
C TYR A 130 -30.88 12.61 7.52
N ASP A 131 -31.37 12.60 6.27
CA ASP A 131 -31.91 11.42 5.60
C ASP A 131 -30.87 10.88 4.59
N VAL A 132 -29.97 10.03 5.06
CA VAL A 132 -28.92 9.41 4.23
C VAL A 132 -28.93 7.90 4.37
N TYR A 133 -28.63 7.21 3.27
CA TYR A 133 -28.33 5.78 3.29
C TYR A 133 -26.81 5.58 3.32
N TYR A 134 -26.33 4.71 4.20
CA TYR A 134 -24.92 4.34 4.26
C TYR A 134 -24.67 3.21 3.26
N ALA A 135 -23.78 3.46 2.31
CA ALA A 135 -23.31 2.46 1.36
C ALA A 135 -21.80 2.28 1.47
N HIS A 136 -21.34 1.06 1.19
CA HIS A 136 -19.92 0.67 1.22
C HIS A 136 -19.26 0.93 2.58
N THR A 137 -17.93 1.12 2.61
CA THR A 137 -17.23 1.50 3.84
C THR A 137 -17.12 3.01 3.92
N LEU A 138 -17.92 3.59 4.81
CA LEU A 138 -17.80 4.97 5.24
C LEU A 138 -17.23 4.99 6.65
N LEU A 139 -16.00 5.51 6.82
CA LEU A 139 -15.49 5.82 8.16
C LEU A 139 -15.71 7.30 8.45
N PRO A 140 -16.40 7.64 9.56
CA PRO A 140 -16.59 9.02 9.99
C PRO A 140 -15.28 9.74 10.29
N ILE A 141 -15.31 11.05 10.07
CA ILE A 141 -14.26 12.02 10.46
C ILE A 141 -13.85 11.87 11.93
N ALA A 142 -14.83 11.61 12.81
CA ALA A 142 -14.62 11.43 14.24
C ALA A 142 -14.04 10.05 14.65
N MET A 143 -14.04 9.06 13.74
CA MET A 143 -13.65 7.67 14.02
C MET A 143 -12.13 7.42 14.02
N GLY A 144 -11.31 8.44 14.30
CA GLY A 144 -9.91 8.28 14.70
C GLY A 144 -9.70 7.34 15.90
N ARG A 145 -10.78 6.86 16.54
CA ARG A 145 -10.85 5.71 17.45
C ARG A 145 -12.02 4.80 17.02
N ALA A 146 -11.71 3.54 16.72
CA ALA A 146 -12.51 2.64 15.90
C ALA A 146 -13.80 2.12 16.56
N TRP A 147 -14.85 1.93 15.73
CA TRP A 147 -15.81 0.83 15.87
C TRP A 147 -16.23 0.37 14.46
N VAL A 148 -15.96 -0.90 14.12
CA VAL A 148 -16.45 -1.52 12.88
C VAL A 148 -17.61 -2.43 13.26
N GLY A 149 -18.80 -2.12 12.77
CA GLY A 149 -19.95 -3.05 12.78
C GLY A 149 -20.10 -3.66 11.39
N VAL A 150 -19.99 -4.99 11.31
CA VAL A 150 -20.41 -5.77 10.14
C VAL A 150 -21.89 -6.11 10.35
N LEU A 151 -22.78 -5.61 9.50
CA LEU A 151 -24.14 -6.12 9.40
C LEU A 151 -24.18 -7.19 8.31
N ARG A 152 -24.63 -8.40 8.71
CA ARG A 152 -25.11 -9.45 7.81
C ARG A 152 -26.52 -9.14 7.37
#